data_AF-A0A1R3KE04-F1
#
_entry.id   AF-A0A1R3KE04-F1
#
_cell.length_a   1.000
_cell.length_b   1.000
_cell.length_c   1.000
_cell.angle_alpha   90.00
_cell.angle_beta   90.00
_cell.angle_gamma   90.00
#
_symmetry.space_group_name_H-M   'P 1'
#
loop_
_entity.id
_entity.type
_entity.pdbx_description
1 polymer ?
#
loop_
_entity_poly.entity_id
_entity_poly.type
_entity_poly.pdbx_seq_one_letter_code
_entity_poly.pdbx_strand_id
1 'polypeptide(L)'
;NRFRLDFITSIAVVPSTAALVIKALKEPERDRKKTKNIKHNGNISLDGVIEIAKIMRSRLMARDLRGTVKDLMFPWSVQSFV
;
A
#
# COMPACT_ATOMS: atom_id res chain seq x y z
N ASN A 1 -37.63 23.62 -13.95
CA ASN A 1 -36.43 23.97 -13.17
C ASN A 1 -35.88 22.72 -12.46
N ARG A 2 -35.38 21.74 -13.23
CA ARG A 2 -35.01 20.41 -12.72
C ARG A 2 -33.52 20.15 -13.02
N PHE A 3 -32.59 20.69 -12.24
CA PHE A 3 -31.17 20.27 -12.26
C PHE A 3 -30.46 20.71 -10.98
N ARG A 4 -30.53 19.89 -9.92
CA ARG A 4 -29.51 19.89 -8.86
C ARG A 4 -29.56 18.54 -8.14
N LEU A 5 -28.95 17.53 -8.77
CA LEU A 5 -28.51 16.33 -8.07
C LEU A 5 -27.09 16.61 -7.57
N ASP A 6 -26.83 16.20 -6.34
CA ASP A 6 -25.74 16.69 -5.49
C ASP A 6 -24.35 16.35 -6.04
N PHE A 7 -23.60 17.39 -6.44
CA PHE A 7 -22.17 17.32 -6.81
C PHE A 7 -21.27 17.22 -5.58
N ILE A 8 -21.57 16.33 -4.64
CA ILE A 8 -20.73 16.14 -3.45
C ILE A 8 -20.01 14.79 -3.59
N THR A 9 -18.82 14.83 -4.17
CA THR A 9 -17.94 13.67 -4.27
C THR A 9 -17.10 13.55 -2.99
N SER A 10 -17.42 12.56 -2.15
CA SER A 10 -16.58 12.23 -1.00
C SER A 10 -15.37 11.40 -1.46
N ILE A 11 -14.17 11.94 -1.31
CA ILE A 11 -12.92 11.25 -1.65
C ILE A 11 -12.40 10.57 -0.38
N ALA A 12 -12.60 9.25 -0.27
CA ALA A 12 -11.97 8.46 0.77
C ALA A 12 -10.50 8.20 0.38
N VAL A 13 -9.56 8.82 1.09
CA VAL A 13 -8.13 8.56 0.87
C VAL A 13 -7.79 7.22 1.49
N VAL A 14 -7.55 6.26 0.61
CA VAL A 14 -7.29 4.89 0.99
C VAL A 14 -5.80 4.58 0.81
N PRO A 15 -5.09 4.10 1.86
CA PRO A 15 -3.68 3.77 1.73
C PRO A 15 -3.51 2.49 0.88
N SER A 16 -2.60 2.55 -0.08
CA SER A 16 -2.15 1.40 -0.87
C SER A 16 -1.22 0.52 -0.05
N THR A 17 -1.21 -0.78 -0.35
CA THR A 17 -0.28 -1.77 0.21
C THR A 17 1.16 -1.28 0.24
N ALA A 18 1.68 -0.80 -0.90
CA ALA A 18 3.05 -0.31 -1.01
C ALA A 18 3.35 0.88 -0.07
N ALA A 19 2.37 1.74 0.17
CA ALA A 19 2.53 2.89 1.07
C ALA A 19 2.65 2.45 2.54
N LEU A 20 1.99 1.37 2.95
CA LEU A 20 2.11 0.81 4.30
C LEU A 20 3.48 0.14 4.49
N VAL A 21 3.98 -0.55 3.48
CA VAL A 21 5.31 -1.18 3.52
C VAL A 21 6.42 -0.12 3.59
N ILE A 22 6.35 0.94 2.80
CA ILE A 22 7.33 2.04 2.83
C ILE A 22 7.32 2.75 4.21
N LYS A 23 6.15 2.93 4.82
CA LYS A 23 6.04 3.45 6.20
C LYS A 23 6.69 2.52 7.22
N ALA A 24 6.49 1.20 7.09
CA ALA A 24 7.13 0.22 7.96
C ALA A 24 8.65 0.18 7.80
N LEU A 25 9.16 0.50 6.60
CA LEU A 25 10.58 0.61 6.30
C LEU A 25 11.24 1.90 6.84
N LYS A 26 10.48 2.82 7.46
CA LYS A 26 10.97 4.10 8.02
C LYS A 26 11.82 4.92 7.04
N GLU A 27 11.57 4.79 5.74
CA GLU A 27 12.30 5.59 4.75
C GLU A 27 11.82 7.05 4.84
N PRO A 28 12.73 8.03 4.78
CA PRO A 28 12.42 9.44 4.97
C PRO A 28 11.40 9.95 3.93
N GLU A 29 10.62 10.96 4.32
CA GLU A 29 9.58 11.54 3.48
C GLU A 29 10.16 12.05 2.16
N ARG A 30 9.70 11.45 1.06
CA ARG A 30 10.28 11.69 -0.26
C ARG A 30 9.66 12.90 -0.94
N ASP A 31 10.53 13.71 -1.50
CA ASP A 31 10.18 14.81 -2.41
C ASP A 31 9.73 14.21 -3.76
N ARG A 32 8.41 14.00 -3.92
CA ARG A 32 7.78 13.20 -5.01
C ARG A 32 8.12 13.67 -6.44
N LYS A 33 8.74 14.84 -6.60
CA LYS A 33 9.04 15.46 -7.91
C LYS A 33 10.48 15.31 -8.39
N LYS A 34 11.47 15.13 -7.50
CA LYS A 34 12.90 15.25 -7.88
C LYS A 34 13.58 13.94 -8.24
N THR A 35 13.18 12.82 -7.64
CA THR A 35 13.87 11.55 -7.83
C THR A 35 12.88 10.41 -8.10
N LYS A 36 13.02 9.80 -9.28
CA LYS A 36 12.31 8.57 -9.68
C LYS A 36 13.24 7.36 -9.46
N ASN A 37 12.69 6.20 -9.11
CA ASN A 37 13.38 4.91 -8.93
C ASN A 37 14.46 4.87 -7.83
N ILE A 38 14.10 5.21 -6.59
CA ILE A 38 14.96 4.94 -5.43
C ILE A 38 14.82 3.46 -5.07
N LYS A 39 15.92 2.71 -5.09
CA LYS A 39 15.93 1.29 -4.69
C LYS A 39 15.67 1.17 -3.18
N HIS A 40 14.64 0.40 -2.80
CA HIS A 40 14.33 0.08 -1.41
C HIS A 40 15.09 -1.18 -1.01
N ASN A 41 16.24 -1.01 -0.35
CA ASN A 41 17.03 -2.15 0.14
C ASN A 41 16.78 -2.41 1.64
N GLY A 42 15.54 -2.25 2.07
CA GLY A 42 15.13 -2.44 3.46
C GLY A 42 14.48 -3.81 3.64
N ASN A 43 14.94 -4.57 4.63
CA ASN A 43 14.32 -5.83 5.02
C ASN A 43 13.32 -5.59 6.16
N ILE A 44 12.09 -6.07 5.99
CA ILE A 44 11.04 -6.02 7.02
C ILE A 44 11.02 -7.32 7.82
N SER A 45 10.80 -7.24 9.13
CA SER A 45 10.56 -8.44 9.94
C SER A 45 9.20 -9.07 9.59
N LEU A 46 9.10 -10.39 9.75
CA LEU A 46 7.86 -11.13 9.50
C LEU A 46 6.70 -10.63 10.36
N ASP A 47 6.97 -10.19 11.60
CA ASP A 47 5.95 -9.62 12.48
C ASP A 47 5.33 -8.35 11.90
N GLY A 48 6.15 -7.46 11.33
CA GLY A 48 5.65 -6.25 10.65
C GLY A 48 4.79 -6.58 9.42
N VAL A 49 5.13 -7.65 8.69
CA VAL A 49 4.32 -8.13 7.56
C VAL A 49 2.96 -8.65 8.04
N ILE A 50 2.93 -9.37 9.16
CA ILE A 50 1.70 -9.93 9.73
C ILE A 50 0.77 -8.82 10.23
N GLU A 51 1.30 -7.76 10.84
CA GLU A 51 0.52 -6.60 11.25
C GLU A 51 -0.10 -5.87 10.05
N ILE A 52 0.68 -5.63 8.98
CA ILE A 52 0.17 -5.04 7.74
C ILE A 52 -0.89 -5.94 7.10
N ALA A 53 -0.68 -7.26 7.12
CA ALA A 53 -1.63 -8.24 6.61
C ALA A 53 -2.96 -8.21 7.38
N LYS A 54 -2.93 -8.04 8.71
CA LYS A 54 -4.16 -7.90 9.52
C LYS A 54 -4.95 -6.65 9.13
N ILE A 55 -4.27 -5.52 8.92
CA ILE A 55 -4.90 -4.25 8.49
C ILE A 55 -5.50 -4.38 7.08
N MET A 56 -4.76 -5.02 6.16
CA MET A 56 -5.19 -5.21 4.78
C MET A 56 -6.18 -6.37 4.58
N ARG A 57 -6.38 -7.23 5.58
CA ARG A 57 -7.28 -8.39 5.47
C ARG A 57 -8.73 -8.00 5.15
N SER A 58 -9.22 -6.89 5.70
CA SER A 58 -10.56 -6.40 5.38
C SER A 58 -10.70 -5.94 3.93
N ARG A 59 -9.58 -5.72 3.23
CA ARG A 59 -9.51 -5.13 1.89
C ARG A 59 -9.18 -6.18 0.83
N LEU A 60 -8.38 -7.16 1.20
CA LEU A 60 -7.96 -8.25 0.33
C LEU A 60 -8.97 -9.39 0.45
N MET A 61 -9.51 -9.85 -0.69
CA MET A 61 -10.47 -10.95 -0.75
C MET A 61 -9.83 -12.34 -0.56
N ALA A 62 -8.65 -12.40 0.07
CA ALA A 62 -7.95 -13.64 0.34
C ALA A 62 -8.63 -14.40 1.49
N ARG A 63 -8.93 -15.68 1.27
CA ARG A 63 -9.50 -16.56 2.29
C ARG A 63 -8.52 -16.82 3.44
N ASP A 64 -7.25 -17.01 3.08
CA ASP A 64 -6.18 -17.36 4.02
C ASP A 64 -5.20 -16.20 4.22
N LEU A 65 -4.67 -16.08 5.44
CA LEU A 65 -3.60 -15.13 5.78
C LEU A 65 -2.35 -15.31 4.91
N ARG A 66 -2.06 -16.55 4.48
CA ARG A 66 -0.95 -16.83 3.55
C ARG A 66 -1.16 -16.17 2.18
N GLY A 67 -2.41 -16.09 1.71
CA GLY A 67 -2.76 -15.38 0.48
C GLY A 67 -2.56 -13.88 0.66
N THR A 68 -3.07 -13.33 1.75
CA THR A 68 -2.90 -11.91 2.10
C THR A 68 -1.42 -11.52 2.14
N VAL A 69 -0.55 -12.33 2.76
CA VAL A 69 0.89 -12.05 2.84
C VAL A 69 1.57 -12.12 1.46
N LYS A 70 1.17 -13.07 0.60
CA LYS A 70 1.68 -13.15 -0.78
C LYS A 70 1.26 -11.93 -1.60
N ASP A 71 0.03 -11.48 -1.46
CA ASP A 71 -0.48 -10.29 -2.15
C ASP A 71 0.22 -9.01 -1.67
N LEU A 72 0.67 -8.96 -0.40
CA LEU A 72 1.50 -7.86 0.10
C LEU A 72 2.93 -7.91 -0.47
N MET A 73 3.49 -9.11 -0.63
CA MET A 73 4.85 -9.33 -1.15
C MET A 73 4.95 -9.09 -2.66
N PHE A 74 3.91 -9.45 -3.41
CA PHE A 74 3.92 -9.44 -4.87
C PHE A 74 4.25 -8.06 -5.48
N PRO A 75 3.64 -6.93 -5.06
CA PRO A 75 4.00 -5.60 -5.55
C PRO A 75 5.45 -5.22 -5.28
N TRP A 76 6.03 -5.73 -4.19
CA TRP A 76 7.40 -5.40 -3.79
C TRP A 76 8.44 -6.11 -4.66
N SER A 77 8.16 -7.35 -5.03
CA SER A 77 8.99 -8.09 -5.98
C SER A 77 9.01 -7.41 -7.36
N VAL A 78 7.89 -6.84 -7.81
CA VAL A 78 7.79 -6.24 -9.15
C VAL A 78 8.53 -4.89 -9.22
N GLN A 79 8.55 -4.11 -8.14
CA GLN A 79 9.25 -2.82 -8.09
C GLN A 79 10.78 -2.94 -8.22
N SER A 80 11.35 -4.13 -7.97
CA SER A 80 12.79 -4.38 -8.13
C SER A 80 13.22 -4.69 -9.56
N PHE A 81 12.26 -4.88 -10.49
CA PHE A 81 12.51 -5.17 -11.90
C PHE A 81 12.40 -3.95 -12.83
N VAL A 82 12.14 -2.75 -12.28
CA VAL A 82 12.04 -1.50 -13.05
C VAL A 82 13.00 -0.43 -12.51
#